data_AF-A0A202BZX7-F1
#
_entry.id   AF-A0A202BZX7-F1
#
_cell.length_a   1.000
_cell.length_b   1.000
_cell.length_c   1.000
_cell.angle_alpha   90.00
_cell.angle_beta   90.00
_cell.angle_gamma   90.00
#
_symmetry.space_group_name_H-M   'P 1'
#
loop_
_entity.id
_entity.type
_entity.pdbx_description
1 polymer ?
#
loop_
_entity_poly.entity_id
_entity_poly.type
_entity_poly.pdbx_seq_one_letter_code
_entity_poly.pdbx_strand_id
1 'polypeptide(L)'
;MSQVGINTPSPDPSAALDIVAKASDKGLLIPRVPLQNITDITTVPNPAVSLLVYNTTSNAGITKGYYYWDGSKWLRFNDSSKIFYGNADPTIPTTNSTGDIYVNNSTGTLFVYNGSNWISQMSGTEILSVKIIAADGQTEFPTPWSISTSNTKVYRNGVNIDFQVLSSFNIKLETGVSCYANDEIKIYKFL
;
A
#
# COMPACT_ATOMS: atom_id res chain seq x y z
N MET A 1 -19.93 15.19 -41.51
CA MET A 1 -19.32 15.95 -40.40
C MET A 1 -17.91 16.32 -40.82
N SER A 2 -17.43 17.52 -40.46
CA SER A 2 -16.04 17.94 -40.75
C SER A 2 -15.16 17.66 -39.55
N GLN A 3 -14.03 16.99 -39.76
CA GLN A 3 -12.97 16.88 -38.76
C GLN A 3 -12.22 18.21 -38.64
N VAL A 4 -11.74 18.54 -37.44
CA VAL A 4 -10.91 19.73 -37.20
C VAL A 4 -9.45 19.30 -37.07
N GLY A 5 -8.63 19.72 -38.03
CA GLY A 5 -7.18 19.59 -37.95
C GLY A 5 -6.53 20.89 -37.51
N ILE A 6 -5.68 20.86 -36.49
CA ILE A 6 -4.81 21.97 -36.12
C ILE A 6 -3.37 21.55 -36.43
N ASN A 7 -2.72 22.28 -37.34
CA ASN A 7 -1.36 22.03 -37.83
C ASN A 7 -1.14 20.68 -38.58
N THR A 8 -2.21 19.97 -38.95
CA THR A 8 -2.17 18.80 -39.84
C THR A 8 -3.20 18.96 -40.98
N PRO A 9 -2.81 18.77 -42.26
CA PRO A 9 -3.76 18.74 -43.37
C PRO A 9 -4.47 17.39 -43.51
N SER A 10 -4.00 16.36 -42.81
CA SER A 10 -4.57 15.01 -42.81
C SER A 10 -4.84 14.58 -41.36
N PRO A 11 -5.91 15.11 -40.72
CA PRO A 11 -6.35 14.62 -39.42
C PRO A 11 -6.65 13.12 -39.46
N ASP A 12 -6.39 12.43 -38.35
CA ASP A 12 -6.77 11.03 -38.20
C ASP A 12 -8.29 10.85 -38.42
N PRO A 13 -8.75 9.92 -39.29
CA PRO A 13 -10.17 9.73 -39.58
C PRO A 13 -11.04 9.36 -38.37
N SER A 14 -10.44 8.87 -37.28
CA SER A 14 -11.13 8.54 -36.03
C SER A 14 -11.29 9.73 -35.08
N ALA A 15 -10.64 10.87 -35.37
CA ALA A 15 -10.61 12.03 -34.50
C ALA A 15 -11.59 13.12 -34.96
N ALA A 16 -12.39 13.64 -34.03
CA ALA A 16 -13.15 14.89 -34.25
C ALA A 16 -12.24 16.13 -34.23
N LEU A 17 -11.14 16.08 -33.45
CA LEU A 17 -10.11 17.10 -33.34
C LEU A 17 -8.73 16.42 -33.30
N ASP A 18 -7.86 16.74 -34.25
CA ASP A 18 -6.47 16.27 -34.31
C ASP A 18 -5.52 17.48 -34.28
N ILE A 19 -4.56 17.47 -33.34
CA ILE A 19 -3.62 18.57 -33.12
C ILE A 19 -2.19 18.03 -33.20
N VAL A 20 -1.44 18.46 -34.21
CA VAL A 20 -0.04 18.04 -34.39
C VAL A 20 0.91 19.20 -34.08
N ALA A 21 1.75 19.06 -33.04
CA ALA A 21 2.80 20.03 -32.75
C ALA A 21 4.03 19.77 -33.63
N LYS A 22 4.16 20.48 -34.77
CA LYS A 22 5.25 20.26 -35.75
C LYS A 22 6.68 20.35 -35.18
N ALA A 23 6.89 21.11 -34.10
CA ALA A 23 8.20 21.26 -33.44
C ALA A 23 8.22 20.72 -32.00
N SER A 24 7.22 19.91 -31.60
CA SER A 24 7.10 19.31 -30.25
C SER A 24 7.19 20.30 -29.07
N ASP A 25 6.98 21.59 -29.32
CA ASP A 25 7.14 22.72 -28.39
C ASP A 25 5.80 23.33 -27.94
N LYS A 26 4.68 22.76 -28.40
CA LYS A 26 3.32 23.26 -28.14
C LYS A 26 2.44 22.16 -27.56
N GLY A 27 1.49 22.57 -26.72
CA GLY A 27 0.46 21.70 -26.16
C GLY A 27 -0.93 22.33 -26.23
N LEU A 28 -1.90 21.66 -25.62
CA LEU A 28 -3.28 22.13 -25.53
C LEU A 28 -3.53 22.77 -24.16
N LEU A 29 -3.95 24.05 -24.15
CA LEU A 29 -4.47 24.69 -22.95
C LEU A 29 -5.98 24.40 -22.83
N ILE A 30 -6.33 23.59 -21.84
CA ILE A 30 -7.70 23.30 -21.45
C ILE A 30 -8.30 24.48 -20.66
N PRO A 31 -9.62 24.75 -20.74
CA PRO A 31 -10.28 25.80 -19.97
C PRO A 31 -9.91 25.79 -18.48
N ARG A 32 -9.53 26.95 -17.96
CA ARG A 32 -9.14 27.16 -16.56
C ARG A 32 -10.37 27.61 -15.76
N VAL A 33 -10.84 26.78 -14.85
CA VAL A 33 -12.11 26.97 -14.14
C VAL A 33 -11.86 27.01 -12.62
N PRO A 34 -12.37 28.01 -11.87
CA PRO A 34 -12.21 28.06 -10.42
C PRO A 34 -13.30 27.23 -9.73
N LEU A 35 -13.20 25.91 -9.81
CA LEU A 35 -14.17 25.01 -9.16
C LEU A 35 -14.17 25.22 -7.63
N GLN A 36 -15.34 25.18 -7.01
CA GLN A 36 -15.51 25.40 -5.57
C GLN A 36 -15.28 24.12 -4.76
N ASN A 37 -15.74 22.98 -5.28
CA ASN A 37 -15.60 21.64 -4.70
C ASN A 37 -15.80 20.56 -5.78
N ILE A 38 -15.67 19.27 -5.43
CA ILE A 38 -15.81 18.17 -6.38
C ILE A 38 -17.24 17.98 -6.93
N THR A 39 -18.27 18.58 -6.35
CA THR A 39 -19.66 18.51 -6.84
C THR A 39 -20.14 19.81 -7.49
N ASP A 40 -19.22 20.72 -7.82
CA ASP A 40 -19.55 22.05 -8.33
C ASP A 40 -20.18 22.00 -9.73
N ILE A 41 -21.50 22.17 -9.79
CA ILE A 41 -22.29 22.34 -11.02
C ILE A 41 -22.76 23.78 -11.22
N THR A 42 -22.32 24.74 -10.39
CA THR A 42 -22.74 26.14 -10.48
C THR A 42 -21.74 26.95 -11.30
N THR A 43 -20.44 26.72 -11.10
CA THR A 43 -19.38 27.33 -11.90
C THR A 43 -19.41 26.81 -13.34
N VAL A 44 -19.77 25.54 -13.52
CA VAL A 44 -20.00 24.91 -14.83
C VAL A 44 -21.41 24.31 -14.83
N PRO A 45 -22.44 25.06 -15.30
CA PRO A 45 -23.81 24.57 -15.36
C PRO A 45 -23.95 23.37 -16.30
N ASN A 46 -24.67 22.34 -15.85
CA ASN A 46 -24.95 21.10 -16.61
C ASN A 46 -23.71 20.50 -17.29
N PRO A 47 -22.64 20.19 -16.52
CA PRO A 47 -21.40 19.70 -17.11
C PRO A 47 -21.64 18.38 -17.85
N ALA A 48 -21.17 18.31 -19.10
CA ALA A 48 -21.24 17.09 -19.87
C ALA A 48 -20.32 16.01 -19.26
N VAL A 49 -20.73 14.74 -19.32
CA VAL A 49 -19.85 13.62 -18.94
C VAL A 49 -18.57 13.68 -19.77
N SER A 50 -17.44 13.45 -19.11
CA SER A 50 -16.08 13.55 -19.66
C SER A 50 -15.63 14.97 -20.05
N LEU A 51 -16.37 16.02 -19.67
CA LEU A 51 -15.92 17.41 -19.83
C LEU A 51 -14.62 17.62 -19.03
N LEU A 52 -13.53 18.00 -19.70
CA LEU A 52 -12.21 18.22 -19.11
C LEU A 52 -11.96 19.70 -18.83
N VAL A 53 -11.51 20.02 -17.62
CA VAL A 53 -11.13 21.38 -17.19
C VAL A 53 -9.82 21.36 -16.39
N TYR A 54 -9.14 22.49 -16.32
CA TYR A 54 -8.07 22.72 -15.34
C TYR A 54 -8.61 23.55 -14.17
N ASN A 55 -8.72 22.94 -12.99
CA ASN A 55 -9.11 23.65 -11.78
C ASN A 55 -8.02 24.60 -11.29
N THR A 56 -8.39 25.86 -11.01
CA THR A 56 -7.48 26.88 -10.47
C THR A 56 -7.62 27.13 -8.97
N THR A 57 -8.66 26.60 -8.31
CA THR A 57 -8.90 26.75 -6.87
C THR A 57 -8.09 25.74 -6.05
N SER A 58 -7.65 26.13 -4.85
CA SER A 58 -7.13 25.20 -3.85
C SER A 58 -7.76 25.52 -2.49
N ASN A 59 -8.47 24.55 -1.93
CA ASN A 59 -9.10 24.63 -0.62
C ASN A 59 -9.15 23.21 0.00
N ALA A 60 -9.84 23.03 1.12
CA ALA A 60 -9.92 21.75 1.82
C ALA A 60 -10.59 20.62 0.99
N GLY A 61 -11.49 20.96 0.06
CA GLY A 61 -12.28 19.99 -0.71
C GLY A 61 -11.82 19.80 -2.15
N ILE A 62 -10.90 20.62 -2.67
CA ILE A 62 -10.40 20.53 -4.03
C ILE A 62 -9.02 21.19 -4.18
N THR A 63 -8.17 20.61 -5.01
CA THR A 63 -6.82 21.13 -5.30
C THR A 63 -6.65 21.48 -6.78
N LYS A 64 -5.67 22.31 -7.12
CA LYS A 64 -5.35 22.66 -8.51
C LYS A 64 -4.98 21.42 -9.33
N GLY A 65 -5.42 21.35 -10.59
CA GLY A 65 -5.07 20.26 -11.50
C GLY A 65 -6.11 20.01 -12.58
N TYR A 66 -5.93 18.95 -13.37
CA TYR A 66 -6.90 18.54 -14.38
C TYR A 66 -8.02 17.71 -13.75
N TYR A 67 -9.27 18.07 -14.07
CA TYR A 67 -10.47 17.36 -13.62
C TYR A 67 -11.37 17.07 -14.81
N TYR A 68 -12.08 15.95 -14.74
CA TYR A 68 -13.18 15.66 -15.66
C TYR A 68 -14.47 15.35 -14.90
N TRP A 69 -15.61 15.70 -15.48
CA TRP A 69 -16.91 15.37 -14.91
C TRP A 69 -17.25 13.90 -15.17
N ASP A 70 -17.56 13.12 -14.14
CA ASP A 70 -17.92 11.69 -14.26
C ASP A 70 -19.42 11.44 -14.47
N GLY A 71 -20.23 12.50 -14.45
CA GLY A 71 -21.70 12.44 -14.43
C GLY A 71 -22.31 12.85 -13.09
N SER A 72 -21.52 12.85 -12.02
CA SER A 72 -21.94 13.15 -10.64
C SER A 72 -20.98 14.06 -9.86
N LYS A 73 -19.67 13.99 -10.17
CA LYS A 73 -18.62 14.78 -9.54
C LYS A 73 -17.43 14.99 -10.49
N TRP A 74 -16.62 15.98 -10.17
CA TRP A 74 -15.32 16.25 -10.76
C TRP A 74 -14.28 15.29 -10.19
N LEU A 75 -13.77 14.41 -11.03
CA LEU A 75 -12.65 13.52 -10.72
C LEU A 75 -11.34 14.12 -11.21
N ARG A 76 -10.33 14.12 -10.35
CA ARG A 76 -8.99 14.59 -10.72
C ARG A 76 -8.29 13.53 -11.55
N PHE A 77 -7.63 13.93 -12.63
CA PHE A 77 -7.00 13.01 -13.59
C PHE A 77 -5.77 12.26 -13.01
N ASN A 78 -5.23 12.70 -11.86
CA ASN A 78 -4.01 12.15 -11.25
C ASN A 78 -4.18 11.78 -9.77
N ASP A 79 -5.38 11.38 -9.34
CA ASP A 79 -5.66 10.90 -7.97
C ASP A 79 -5.35 9.41 -7.77
N SER A 80 -4.38 8.87 -8.50
CA SER A 80 -3.89 7.51 -8.23
C SER A 80 -3.01 7.55 -6.99
N SER A 81 -3.27 6.66 -6.05
CA SER A 81 -2.35 6.34 -4.96
C SER A 81 -0.94 6.11 -5.53
N LYS A 82 0.04 6.78 -4.92
CA LYS A 82 1.43 6.78 -5.36
C LYS A 82 2.20 5.70 -4.63
N ILE A 83 3.20 5.14 -5.31
CA ILE A 83 4.21 4.30 -4.68
C ILE A 83 5.48 5.14 -4.50
N PHE A 84 5.91 5.29 -3.26
CA PHE A 84 7.12 5.98 -2.85
C PHE A 84 8.20 4.98 -2.44
N TYR A 85 9.47 5.40 -2.53
CA TYR A 85 10.62 4.60 -2.15
C TYR A 85 11.59 5.45 -1.32
N GLY A 86 12.31 4.82 -0.40
CA GLY A 86 13.48 5.41 0.24
C GLY A 86 14.17 4.44 1.19
N ASN A 87 15.23 4.92 1.84
CA ASN A 87 16.13 4.06 2.63
C ASN A 87 15.91 4.21 4.15
N ALA A 88 14.86 4.92 4.56
CA ALA A 88 14.46 5.11 5.94
C ALA A 88 12.93 5.02 6.04
N ASP A 89 12.39 4.83 7.25
CA ASP A 89 10.95 4.82 7.43
C ASP A 89 10.33 6.18 7.08
N PRO A 90 9.14 6.19 6.46
CA PRO A 90 8.57 7.42 5.96
C PRO A 90 8.15 8.32 7.12
N THR A 91 8.81 9.47 7.26
CA THR A 91 8.34 10.57 8.10
C THR A 91 7.33 11.38 7.30
N ILE A 92 6.18 11.70 7.90
CA ILE A 92 5.00 12.29 7.23
C ILE A 92 5.42 13.43 6.28
N PRO A 93 5.33 13.25 4.95
CA PRO A 93 5.32 14.35 3.99
C PRO A 93 3.90 14.93 3.89
N THR A 94 3.78 16.23 3.65
CA THR A 94 2.51 16.97 3.62
C THR A 94 1.68 16.79 2.34
N THR A 95 2.05 15.86 1.45
CA THR A 95 1.44 15.70 0.11
C THR A 95 0.89 14.30 -0.17
N ASN A 96 0.77 13.46 0.86
CA ASN A 96 0.25 12.10 0.71
C ASN A 96 -1.27 12.06 0.58
N SER A 97 -1.75 11.08 -0.17
CA SER A 97 -3.16 10.70 -0.29
C SER A 97 -3.40 9.37 0.42
N THR A 98 -4.59 9.19 1.00
CA THR A 98 -4.97 7.91 1.61
C THR A 98 -4.79 6.78 0.59
N GLY A 99 -4.14 5.70 1.00
CA GLY A 99 -3.83 4.56 0.13
C GLY A 99 -2.50 4.67 -0.60
N ASP A 100 -1.74 5.75 -0.44
CA ASP A 100 -0.35 5.80 -0.87
C ASP A 100 0.46 4.68 -0.21
N ILE A 101 1.42 4.13 -0.96
CA ILE A 101 2.29 3.04 -0.54
C ILE A 101 3.72 3.58 -0.44
N TYR A 102 4.46 3.19 0.60
CA TYR A 102 5.88 3.48 0.73
C TYR A 102 6.65 2.18 0.95
N VAL A 103 7.76 2.01 0.23
CA VAL A 103 8.70 0.89 0.42
C VAL A 103 10.00 1.42 1.01
N ASN A 104 10.36 0.95 2.20
CA ASN A 104 11.69 1.16 2.76
C ASN A 104 12.64 0.11 2.16
N ASN A 105 13.54 0.53 1.27
CA ASN A 105 14.48 -0.36 0.58
C ASN A 105 15.57 -0.93 1.50
N SER A 106 15.85 -0.28 2.63
CA SER A 106 16.84 -0.77 3.60
C SER A 106 16.31 -1.95 4.42
N THR A 107 15.01 -1.91 4.75
CA THR A 107 14.37 -2.91 5.61
C THR A 107 13.43 -3.85 4.85
N GLY A 108 13.06 -3.52 3.62
CA GLY A 108 12.01 -4.19 2.84
C GLY A 108 10.59 -3.90 3.35
N THR A 109 10.42 -3.02 4.34
CA THR A 109 9.11 -2.78 4.97
C THR A 109 8.20 -1.97 4.05
N LEU A 110 6.95 -2.42 3.92
CA LEU A 110 5.91 -1.71 3.18
C LEU A 110 5.00 -0.95 4.16
N PHE A 111 4.72 0.30 3.85
CA PHE A 111 3.80 1.15 4.60
C PHE A 111 2.65 1.60 3.72
N VAL A 112 1.47 1.77 4.31
CA VAL A 112 0.29 2.36 3.67
C VAL A 112 -0.13 3.61 4.44
N TYR A 113 -0.35 4.72 3.74
CA TYR A 113 -0.83 5.95 4.36
C TYR A 113 -2.34 5.87 4.57
N ASN A 114 -2.79 6.00 5.82
CA ASN A 114 -4.23 5.89 6.16
C ASN A 114 -4.98 7.23 6.10
N GLY A 115 -4.36 8.29 5.59
CA GLY A 115 -4.89 9.65 5.61
C GLY A 115 -4.40 10.50 6.79
N SER A 116 -3.64 9.93 7.72
CA SER A 116 -3.00 10.67 8.81
C SER A 116 -1.57 10.20 9.08
N ASN A 117 -1.33 8.88 9.10
CA ASN A 117 -0.05 8.27 9.40
C ASN A 117 0.30 7.18 8.38
N TRP A 118 1.60 6.87 8.28
CA TRP A 118 2.10 5.68 7.60
C TRP A 118 1.97 4.48 8.53
N ILE A 119 1.23 3.47 8.10
CA ILE A 119 1.04 2.23 8.84
C ILE A 119 1.86 1.12 8.17
N SER A 120 2.82 0.56 8.90
CA SER A 120 3.57 -0.62 8.44
C SER A 120 2.60 -1.78 8.18
N GLN A 121 2.58 -2.28 6.96
CA GLN A 121 1.77 -3.45 6.54
C GLN A 121 2.50 -4.76 6.81
N MET A 122 3.81 -4.69 7.02
CA MET A 122 4.65 -5.82 7.43
C MET A 122 5.30 -5.48 8.76
N SER A 123 4.50 -5.28 9.80
CA SER A 123 5.00 -5.50 11.16
C SER A 123 5.02 -7.01 11.43
N GLY A 124 5.79 -7.72 10.61
CA GLY A 124 6.22 -9.08 10.90
C GLY A 124 7.52 -8.95 11.66
N THR A 125 7.41 -8.60 12.94
CA THR A 125 8.38 -8.96 13.98
C THR A 125 9.42 -9.97 13.50
N GLU A 126 10.72 -9.67 13.61
CA GLU A 126 11.76 -10.65 13.32
C GLU A 126 11.43 -11.97 14.03
N ILE A 127 11.27 -13.05 13.26
CA ILE A 127 10.91 -14.36 13.81
C ILE A 127 12.19 -15.21 13.86
N LEU A 128 12.69 -15.48 15.06
CA LEU A 128 13.69 -16.53 15.22
C LEU A 128 12.96 -17.88 15.26
N SER A 129 13.45 -18.87 14.53
CA SER A 129 12.83 -20.20 14.52
C SER A 129 13.84 -21.34 14.58
N VAL A 130 13.51 -22.38 15.32
CA VAL A 130 14.27 -23.63 15.37
C VAL A 130 13.33 -24.81 15.15
N LYS A 131 13.79 -25.77 14.36
CA LYS A 131 13.13 -27.06 14.15
C LYS A 131 13.96 -28.15 14.82
N ILE A 132 13.31 -28.97 15.66
CA ILE A 132 13.93 -30.08 16.38
C ILE A 132 13.12 -31.35 16.07
N ILE A 133 13.80 -32.46 15.84
CA ILE A 133 13.17 -33.78 15.72
C ILE A 133 13.22 -34.44 17.09
N ALA A 134 12.06 -34.76 17.65
CA ALA A 134 11.95 -35.30 19.00
C ALA A 134 12.31 -36.79 19.05
N ALA A 135 12.94 -37.19 20.15
CA ALA A 135 13.05 -38.58 20.56
C ALA A 135 11.75 -39.06 21.23
N ASP A 136 11.57 -40.38 21.30
CA ASP A 136 10.42 -40.98 21.98
C ASP A 136 10.40 -40.60 23.48
N GLY A 137 9.26 -40.13 23.96
CA GLY A 137 9.07 -39.67 25.33
C GLY A 137 9.67 -38.29 25.64
N GLN A 138 10.31 -37.60 24.69
CA GLN A 138 10.92 -36.29 24.93
C GLN A 138 9.87 -35.21 25.20
N THR A 139 10.06 -34.43 26.26
CA THR A 139 9.16 -33.32 26.64
C THR A 139 9.87 -31.97 26.76
N GLU A 140 11.21 -31.95 26.67
CA GLU A 140 12.02 -30.76 26.92
C GLU A 140 12.89 -30.44 25.69
N PHE A 141 12.93 -29.17 25.32
CA PHE A 141 13.57 -28.71 24.08
C PHE A 141 14.43 -27.47 24.34
N PRO A 142 15.72 -27.50 24.01
CA PRO A 142 16.57 -26.32 24.11
C PRO A 142 16.23 -25.32 23.01
N THR A 143 16.39 -24.03 23.31
CA THR A 143 16.31 -22.95 22.33
C THR A 143 17.67 -22.27 22.18
N PRO A 144 18.13 -21.96 20.96
CA PRO A 144 19.40 -21.27 20.71
C PRO A 144 19.40 -19.78 21.12
N TRP A 145 18.25 -19.23 21.53
CA TRP A 145 18.07 -17.85 21.99
C TRP A 145 17.21 -17.81 23.24
N SER A 146 17.28 -16.68 23.95
CA SER A 146 16.45 -16.45 25.12
C SER A 146 14.96 -16.40 24.74
N ILE A 147 14.07 -16.96 25.56
CA ILE A 147 12.63 -17.03 25.32
C ILE A 147 11.81 -16.51 26.49
N SER A 148 10.55 -16.16 26.23
CA SER A 148 9.51 -15.93 27.23
C SER A 148 8.17 -16.50 26.76
N THR A 149 7.22 -16.66 27.67
CA THR A 149 5.85 -17.10 27.33
C THR A 149 5.08 -16.07 26.51
N SER A 150 5.41 -14.78 26.64
CA SER A 150 4.68 -13.70 25.98
C SER A 150 4.93 -13.61 24.47
N ASN A 151 6.04 -14.14 23.99
CA ASN A 151 6.47 -13.96 22.61
C ASN A 151 6.99 -15.24 21.94
N THR A 152 6.74 -16.40 22.52
CA THR A 152 7.18 -17.68 21.94
C THR A 152 5.96 -18.54 21.63
N LYS A 153 5.94 -19.17 20.46
CA LYS A 153 4.96 -20.19 20.10
C LYS A 153 5.66 -21.49 19.74
N VAL A 154 5.08 -22.59 20.21
CA VAL A 154 5.57 -23.95 19.98
C VAL A 154 4.54 -24.70 19.14
N TYR A 155 5.02 -25.46 18.17
CA TYR A 155 4.21 -26.30 17.30
C TYR A 155 4.77 -27.72 17.28
N ARG A 156 3.92 -28.72 17.48
CA ARG A 156 4.23 -30.14 17.27
C ARG A 156 3.48 -30.63 16.04
N ASN A 157 4.21 -31.13 15.04
CA ASN A 157 3.64 -31.59 13.76
C ASN A 157 2.68 -30.56 13.12
N GLY A 158 2.97 -29.27 13.30
CA GLY A 158 2.15 -28.17 12.78
C GLY A 158 0.99 -27.71 13.66
N VAL A 159 0.70 -28.39 14.78
CA VAL A 159 -0.33 -27.98 15.75
C VAL A 159 0.30 -27.13 16.84
N ASN A 160 -0.28 -25.96 17.12
CA ASN A 160 0.17 -25.11 18.23
C ASN A 160 -0.17 -25.77 19.57
N ILE A 161 0.81 -25.82 20.48
CA ILE A 161 0.67 -26.43 21.80
C ILE A 161 1.19 -25.49 22.88
N ASP A 162 0.69 -25.67 24.10
CA ASP A 162 1.17 -24.90 25.24
C ASP A 162 2.50 -25.47 25.76
N PHE A 163 3.24 -24.62 26.46
CA PHE A 163 4.56 -24.95 26.99
C PHE A 163 4.83 -24.15 28.27
N GLN A 164 5.84 -24.59 29.01
CA GLN A 164 6.41 -23.87 30.14
C GLN A 164 7.85 -23.49 29.81
N VAL A 165 8.28 -22.33 30.28
CA VAL A 165 9.69 -21.91 30.21
C VAL A 165 10.41 -22.53 31.42
N LEU A 166 11.25 -23.53 31.17
CA LEU A 166 12.10 -24.16 32.21
C LEU A 166 13.28 -23.25 32.57
N SER A 167 13.86 -22.60 31.55
CA SER A 167 14.88 -21.58 31.68
C SER A 167 14.82 -20.65 30.47
N SER A 168 15.59 -19.55 30.50
CA SER A 168 15.65 -18.64 29.36
C SER A 168 16.00 -19.33 28.03
N PHE A 169 16.62 -20.52 28.03
CA PHE A 169 17.00 -21.25 26.81
C PHE A 169 16.37 -22.65 26.71
N ASN A 170 15.27 -22.91 27.42
CA ASN A 170 14.66 -24.24 27.42
C ASN A 170 13.14 -24.19 27.68
N ILE A 171 12.37 -24.96 26.90
CA ILE A 171 10.95 -25.18 27.13
C ILE A 171 10.66 -26.61 27.60
N LYS A 172 9.56 -26.75 28.35
CA LYS A 172 8.87 -28.03 28.58
C LYS A 172 7.52 -28.00 27.88
N LEU A 173 7.15 -29.08 27.21
CA LEU A 173 5.77 -29.25 26.76
C LEU A 173 4.84 -29.38 27.98
N GLU A 174 3.59 -28.96 27.82
CA GLU A 174 2.59 -29.03 28.87
C GLU A 174 2.34 -30.46 29.42
N THR A 175 1.74 -30.54 30.61
CA THR A 175 1.58 -31.82 31.33
C THR A 175 0.67 -32.77 30.56
N GLY A 176 1.13 -34.00 30.33
CA GLY A 176 0.39 -35.02 29.57
C GLY A 176 0.75 -35.07 28.08
N VAL A 177 1.64 -34.18 27.60
CA VAL A 177 2.16 -34.22 26.24
C VAL A 177 3.56 -34.84 26.23
N SER A 178 3.70 -36.00 25.58
CA SER A 178 4.98 -36.60 25.22
C SER A 178 5.11 -36.71 23.70
N CYS A 179 6.32 -36.49 23.19
CA CYS A 179 6.62 -36.72 21.79
C CYS A 179 6.83 -38.20 21.50
N TYR A 180 6.51 -38.60 20.27
CA TYR A 180 6.95 -39.86 19.69
C TYR A 180 8.21 -39.62 18.87
N ALA A 181 8.98 -40.68 18.64
CA ALA A 181 10.14 -40.61 17.75
C ALA A 181 9.75 -40.02 16.39
N ASN A 182 10.53 -39.03 15.93
CA ASN A 182 10.36 -38.29 14.67
C ASN A 182 9.29 -37.20 14.66
N ASP A 183 8.66 -36.88 15.79
CA ASP A 183 7.81 -35.69 15.85
C ASP A 183 8.63 -34.42 15.56
N GLU A 184 8.05 -33.52 14.76
CA GLU A 184 8.65 -32.24 14.44
C GLU A 184 8.19 -31.19 15.46
N ILE A 185 9.15 -30.61 16.18
CA ILE A 185 8.93 -29.46 17.06
C ILE A 185 9.48 -28.20 16.41
N LYS A 186 8.61 -27.23 16.15
CA LYS A 186 8.95 -25.90 15.68
C LYS A 186 8.71 -24.88 16.78
N ILE A 187 9.73 -24.10 17.12
CA ILE A 187 9.65 -23.04 18.11
C ILE A 187 9.92 -21.73 17.40
N TYR A 188 8.97 -20.80 17.50
CA TYR A 188 9.05 -19.45 16.94
C TYR A 188 9.11 -18.43 18.07
N LYS A 189 10.07 -17.51 18.01
CA LYS A 189 10.14 -16.34 18.89
C LYS A 189 9.84 -15.10 18.06
N PHE A 190 8.88 -14.33 18.54
CA PHE A 190 8.48 -13.05 18.00
C PHE A 190 9.25 -11.94 18.73
N LEU A 191 10.13 -11.22 18.03
CA LEU A 191 10.88 -10.04 18.49
C LEU A 191 10.09 -8.72 18.53
#